data_AF-A0A7V4EXV0-F1
#
_entry.id   AF-A0A7V4EXV0-F1
#
_cell.length_a   1.000
_cell.length_b   1.000
_cell.length_c   1.000
_cell.angle_alpha   90.00
_cell.angle_beta   90.00
_cell.angle_gamma   90.00
#
_symmetry.space_group_name_H-M   'P 1'
#
loop_
_entity.id
_entity.type
_entity.pdbx_description
1 polymer ?
#
loop_
_entity_poly.entity_id
_entity_poly.type
_entity_poly.pdbx_seq_one_letter_code
_entity_poly.pdbx_strand_id
1 'polypeptide(L)' 'MQSGSFVLILHTHLPWVLHHGSWPHGVDWLSEAVAECYIPLLNVFNDLLNENIYPKVTIDISPVLCEQL' A
#
# COMPACT_ATOMS: atom_id res chain seq x y z
N MET A 1 8.71 24.51 -23.33
CA MET A 1 8.68 23.04 -23.15
C MET A 1 7.26 22.67 -22.76
N GLN A 2 6.61 21.75 -23.47
CA GLN A 2 5.26 21.33 -23.10
C GLN A 2 5.39 20.25 -22.01
N SER A 3 4.88 20.53 -20.81
CA SER A 3 4.90 19.56 -19.71
C SER A 3 3.85 18.49 -19.97
N GLY A 4 4.27 17.23 -20.02
CA GLY A 4 3.35 16.09 -19.98
C GLY A 4 2.73 15.92 -18.60
N SER A 5 1.67 15.10 -18.52
CA SER A 5 1.07 14.69 -17.25
C SER A 5 1.65 13.34 -16.81
N PHE A 6 1.86 13.17 -15.50
CA PHE A 6 2.30 11.92 -14.89
C PHE A 6 1.31 11.50 -13.80
N VAL A 7 1.02 10.19 -13.75
CA VAL A 7 0.17 9.59 -12.71
C VAL A 7 0.87 8.32 -12.22
N LEU A 8 1.12 8.25 -10.92
CA LEU A 8 1.57 7.05 -10.25
C LEU A 8 0.36 6.34 -9.63
N ILE A 9 0.13 5.09 -10.03
CA ILE A 9 -0.94 4.23 -9.49
C ILE A 9 -0.29 3.04 -8.79
N LEU A 10 -0.61 2.85 -7.52
CA LEU A 10 -0.12 1.75 -6.70
C LEU A 10 -1.26 0.75 -6.46
N HIS A 11 -1.11 -0.44 -7.03
CA HIS A 11 -2.06 -1.54 -6.88
C HIS A 11 -1.72 -2.39 -5.66
N THR A 12 -2.64 -2.46 -4.70
CA THR A 12 -2.46 -3.24 -3.48
C THR A 12 -3.47 -4.38 -3.39
N HIS A 13 -2.95 -5.60 -3.35
CA HIS A 13 -3.74 -6.82 -3.32
C HIS A 13 -3.02 -7.94 -2.58
N LEU A 14 -3.80 -8.73 -1.85
CA LEU A 14 -3.40 -9.99 -1.24
C LEU A 14 -4.66 -10.87 -1.21
N PRO A 15 -4.58 -12.18 -1.55
CA PRO A 15 -5.70 -13.09 -1.34
C PRO A 15 -6.10 -13.16 0.14
N TRP A 16 -7.23 -13.82 0.41
CA TRP A 16 -7.65 -14.08 1.79
C TRP A 16 -6.70 -15.09 2.46
N VAL A 17 -5.87 -14.60 3.38
CA VAL A 17 -4.83 -15.39 4.08
C VAL A 17 -5.13 -15.62 5.55
N LEU A 18 -6.01 -14.81 6.18
CA LEU A 18 -6.40 -14.99 7.57
C LEU A 18 -7.00 -16.39 7.79
N HIS A 19 -6.41 -17.15 8.71
CA HIS A 19 -6.75 -18.54 9.01
C HIS A 19 -6.45 -19.58 7.91
N HIS A 20 -5.68 -19.22 6.87
CA HIS A 20 -5.29 -20.11 5.76
C HIS A 20 -3.77 -20.40 5.72
N GLY A 21 -3.20 -20.72 6.88
CA GLY A 21 -1.76 -20.97 7.05
C GLY A 21 -1.00 -19.73 7.54
N SER A 22 0.18 -19.95 8.11
CA SER A 22 1.05 -18.88 8.62
C SER A 22 2.27 -18.69 7.72
N TRP A 23 3.07 -19.74 7.57
CA TRP A 23 4.35 -19.73 6.85
C TRP A 23 4.50 -20.99 5.98
N PRO A 24 5.17 -20.93 4.80
CA PRO A 24 5.81 -19.77 4.16
C PRO A 24 4.86 -18.88 3.35
N HIS A 25 3.61 -19.33 3.20
CA HIS A 25 2.54 -18.60 2.53
C HIS A 25 1.36 -18.55 3.50
N GLY A 26 0.73 -17.39 3.65
CA GLY A 26 -0.35 -17.21 4.62
C GLY A 26 -0.30 -15.84 5.29
N VAL A 27 -0.61 -15.80 6.59
CA VAL A 27 -0.70 -14.55 7.38
C VAL A 27 0.62 -13.77 7.41
N ASP A 28 1.76 -14.44 7.25
CA ASP A 28 3.06 -13.77 7.23
C ASP A 28 3.16 -12.79 6.04
N TRP A 29 2.58 -13.12 4.88
CA TRP A 29 2.52 -12.19 3.74
C TRP A 29 1.79 -10.89 4.06
N LEU A 30 0.69 -10.96 4.82
CA LEU A 30 -0.05 -9.77 5.24
C LEU A 30 0.80 -8.93 6.19
N SER A 31 1.49 -9.59 7.13
CA SER A 31 2.35 -8.91 8.10
C SER A 31 3.55 -8.23 7.42
N GLU A 32 4.20 -8.92 6.48
CA GLU A 32 5.28 -8.40 5.65
C GLU A 32 4.80 -7.20 4.82
N ALA A 33 3.66 -7.32 4.13
CA ALA A 33 3.12 -6.23 3.31
C ALA A 33 2.79 -4.99 4.16
N VAL A 34 2.20 -5.17 5.35
CA VAL A 34 1.91 -4.06 6.27
C VAL A 34 3.19 -3.41 6.78
N ALA A 35 4.15 -4.20 7.25
CA ALA A 35 5.38 -3.71 7.87
C ALA A 35 6.35 -3.07 6.86
N GLU A 36 6.47 -3.65 5.66
CA GLU A 36 7.51 -3.28 4.69
C GLU A 36 6.98 -2.43 3.53
N CYS A 37 5.67 -2.41 3.29
CA CYS A 37 5.08 -1.62 2.20
C CYS A 37 4.11 -0.55 2.72
N TYR A 38 3.03 -0.93 3.41
CA TYR A 38 1.93 -0.01 3.67
C TYR A 38 2.27 1.06 4.72
N ILE A 39 2.86 0.67 5.85
CA ILE A 39 3.29 1.63 6.88
C ILE A 39 4.40 2.56 6.35
N PRO A 40 5.47 2.06 5.70
CA PRO A 40 6.50 2.93 5.11
C PRO A 40 5.93 3.92 4.08
N LEU A 41 4.98 3.49 3.25
CA LEU A 41 4.31 4.36 2.28
C LEU A 41 3.52 5.48 2.97
N LEU A 42 2.74 5.14 4.00
CA LEU A 42 2.01 6.13 4.81
C LEU A 42 2.95 7.12 5.50
N ASN A 43 4.09 6.65 6.02
CA ASN A 43 5.10 7.52 6.63
C ASN A 43 5.63 8.54 5.62
N VAL A 44 6.00 8.11 4.41
CA VAL A 44 6.46 9.02 3.34
C VAL A 44 5.38 10.04 2.98
N PHE A 45 4.11 9.64 2.92
CA PHE A 45 3.03 10.59 2.65
C PHE A 45 2.85 11.61 3.78
N ASN A 46 2.96 11.17 5.04
CA ASN A 46 2.90 12.07 6.18
C ASN A 46 4.08 13.04 6.20
N ASP A 47 5.29 12.59 5.86
CA ASP A 47 6.48 13.44 5.73
C ASP A 47 6.28 14.51 4.64
N LEU A 48 5.75 14.12 3.48
CA LEU A 48 5.42 15.07 2.40
C LEU A 48 4.37 16.09 2.86
N LEU A 49 3.33 15.66 3.57
CA LEU A 49 2.31 16.56 4.11
C LEU A 49 2.90 17.53 5.14
N ASN A 50 3.83 17.08 5.99
CA ASN A 50 4.56 17.94 6.94
C ASN A 50 5.40 19.01 6.23
N GLU A 51 5.90 18.71 5.03
CA GLU A 51 6.59 19.66 4.15
C GLU A 51 5.64 20.51 3.29
N ASN A 52 4.32 20.44 3.51
CA ASN A 52 3.27 21.07 2.70
C ASN A 52 3.23 20.61 1.23
N ILE A 53 3.71 19.40 0.95
CA ILE A 53 3.65 18.74 -0.35
C ILE A 53 2.53 17.71 -0.35
N TYR A 54 1.50 17.92 -1.17
CA TYR A 54 0.43 16.94 -1.33
C TYR A 54 0.90 15.78 -2.22
N PRO A 55 0.95 14.52 -1.73
CA PRO A 55 1.31 13.37 -2.54
C PRO A 55 0.27 13.16 -3.65
N LYS A 56 0.66 13.35 -4.91
CA LYS A 56 -0.18 13.16 -6.09
C LYS A 56 -0.10 11.70 -6.59
N VAL A 57 -0.50 10.77 -5.73
CA VAL A 57 -0.46 9.32 -5.98
C VAL A 57 -1.88 8.77 -5.87
N THR A 58 -2.22 7.80 -6.70
CA THR A 58 -3.45 7.02 -6.57
C THR A 58 -3.12 5.64 -6.01
N ILE A 59 -3.89 5.18 -5.04
CA ILE A 59 -3.75 3.84 -4.45
C ILE A 59 -5.07 3.13 -4.61
N ASP A 60 -5.03 1.93 -5.15
CA ASP A 60 -6.17 1.03 -5.10
C ASP A 60 -5.91 -0.08 -4.08
N ILE A 61 -6.95 -0.40 -3.32
CA ILE A 61 -6.97 -1.48 -2.34
C ILE A 61 -8.06 -2.44 -2.78
N SER A 62 -7.67 -3.66 -3.15
CA SER A 62 -8.65 -4.67 -3.51
C SER A 62 -9.61 -4.94 -2.33
N PRO A 63 -10.91 -5.19 -2.57
CA PRO A 63 -11.87 -5.40 -1.47
C PRO A 63 -11.46 -6.51 -0.50
N VAL A 64 -10.90 -7.62 -1.02
CA VAL A 64 -10.43 -8.75 -0.19
C VAL A 64 -9.24 -8.40 0.69
N LEU A 65 -8.38 -7.47 0.27
CA LEU A 65 -7.30 -6.97 1.12
C LEU A 65 -7.86 -6.02 2.18
N CYS A 66 -8.79 -5.13 1.80
CA CYS A 66 -9.39 -4.17 2.72
C CYS A 66 -10.09 -4.85 3.91
N GLU A 67 -10.73 -6.00 3.70
CA GLU A 67 -11.39 -6.76 4.77
C GLU A 67 -10.41 -7.47 5.73
N GLN A 68 -9.12 -7.54 5.39
CA GLN A 68 -8.09 -8.19 6.22
C GLN A 68 -7.20 -7.20 6.99
N LEU A 69 -7.26 -5.90 6.63
CA LEU A 69 -6.52 -4.81 7.27
C LEU A 69 -7.32 -4.23 8.46
#